data_AF-A0A938SZD2-F1
#
_entry.id   AF-A0A938SZD2-F1
#
_cell.length_a   1.000
_cell.length_b   1.000
_cell.length_c   1.000
_cell.angle_alpha   90.00
_cell.angle_beta   90.00
_cell.angle_gamma   90.00
#
_symmetry.space_group_name_H-M   'P 1'
#
loop_
_entity.id
_entity.type
_entity.pdbx_description
1 polymer ?
#
loop_
_entity_poly.entity_id
_entity_poly.type
_entity_poly.pdbx_seq_one_letter_code
_entity_poly.pdbx_strand_id
1 'polypeptide(L)' 'MAPEKHKTERPGTWIIKDVPRDLMHRMKIAAVLEKKTLKQLLFDLSEAHLDELEKKGILPKNLR' A
#
# COMPACT_ATOMS: atom_id res chain seq x y z
N MET A 1 -15.69 27.42 -22.80
CA MET A 1 -15.48 26.47 -21.70
C MET A 1 -14.32 25.56 -22.09
N ALA A 2 -13.15 25.75 -21.48
CA ALA A 2 -12.03 24.83 -21.65
C ALA A 2 -12.24 23.63 -20.71
N PRO A 3 -11.99 22.38 -21.15
CA PRO A 3 -12.17 21.21 -20.32
C PRO A 3 -11.16 21.24 -19.17
N GLU A 4 -11.64 21.07 -17.95
CA GLU A 4 -10.81 20.92 -16.76
C GLU A 4 -9.86 19.74 -16.97
N LYS A 5 -8.55 20.03 -16.98
CA LYS A 5 -7.52 19.00 -17.06
C LYS A 5 -7.64 18.14 -15.79
N HIS A 6 -8.10 16.90 -15.93
CA HIS A 6 -7.83 15.86 -14.96
C HIS A 6 -6.31 15.84 -14.74
N LYS A 7 -5.86 16.41 -13.62
CA LYS A 7 -4.50 16.23 -13.13
C LYS A 7 -4.36 14.74 -12.90
N THR A 8 -3.69 14.06 -13.83
CA THR A 8 -3.21 12.70 -13.62
C THR A 8 -2.32 12.79 -12.37
N GLU A 9 -2.84 12.37 -11.22
CA GLU A 9 -2.10 12.39 -9.97
C GLU A 9 -0.84 11.54 -10.19
N ARG A 10 0.32 12.18 -10.08
CA ARG A 10 1.58 11.48 -10.27
C ARG A 10 1.75 10.51 -9.10
N PRO A 11 2.17 9.26 -9.33
CA PRO A 11 2.43 8.34 -8.25
C PRO A 11 3.51 8.91 -7.33
N GLY A 12 3.25 8.89 -6.02
CA GLY A 12 4.23 9.22 -4.99
C GLY A 12 5.26 8.12 -4.81
N THR A 13 6.43 8.46 -4.24
CA THR A 13 7.48 7.49 -3.89
C THR A 13 7.62 7.40 -2.38
N TRP A 14 7.57 6.19 -1.83
CA TRP A 14 7.87 5.93 -0.42
C TRP A 14 9.27 5.32 -0.28
N ILE A 15 10.05 5.85 0.67
CA ILE A 15 11.36 5.30 1.04
C ILE A 15 11.26 4.85 2.49
N ILE A 16 11.33 3.53 2.72
CA ILE A 16 11.31 2.93 4.06
C ILE A 16 12.74 2.55 4.42
N LYS A 17 13.24 3.10 5.53
CA LYS A 17 14.61 2.88 6.04
C LYS A 17 14.60 2.05 7.32
N ASP A 18 15.77 1.55 7.69
CA ASP A 18 16.01 0.86 8.96
C ASP A 18 15.12 -0.37 9.20
N VAL A 19 14.68 -1.01 8.10
CA VAL A 19 13.88 -2.24 8.17
C VAL A 19 14.76 -3.38 8.68
N PRO A 20 14.35 -4.11 9.75
CA PRO A 20 15.10 -5.26 10.24
C PRO A 20 15.36 -6.28 9.13
N ARG A 21 16.61 -6.76 9.02
CA ARG A 21 17.02 -7.73 7.98
C ARG A 21 16.16 -8.98 7.97
N ASP A 22 15.86 -9.51 9.16
CA ASP A 22 15.01 -10.68 9.35
C ASP A 22 13.60 -10.43 8.78
N LEU A 23 13.00 -9.28 9.08
CA LEU A 23 11.69 -8.91 8.55
C LEU A 23 11.70 -8.85 7.03
N MET A 24 12.74 -8.24 6.42
CA MET A 24 12.87 -8.20 4.97
C MET A 24 12.93 -9.60 4.35
N HIS A 25 13.65 -10.54 4.98
CA HIS A 25 13.73 -11.91 4.47
C HIS A 25 12.39 -12.63 4.55
N ARG A 26 11.72 -12.58 5.71
CA ARG A 26 10.41 -13.22 5.89
C ARG A 26 9.36 -12.66 4.93
N MET A 27 9.34 -11.34 4.73
CA MET A 27 8.43 -10.70 3.77
C MET A 27 8.69 -11.12 2.32
N LYS A 28 9.97 -11.30 1.92
CA LYS A 28 10.29 -11.82 0.58
C LYS A 28 9.82 -13.26 0.40
N ILE A 29 10.01 -14.10 1.42
CA ILE A 29 9.54 -15.50 1.39
C ILE A 29 8.02 -15.54 1.27
N ALA A 30 7.30 -14.74 2.07
CA ALA A 30 5.84 -14.62 1.99
C ALA A 30 5.38 -14.21 0.58
N ALA A 31 6.03 -13.21 -0.02
CA ALA A 31 5.72 -12.78 -1.39
C ALA A 31 5.91 -13.92 -2.41
N VAL A 32 6.97 -14.72 -2.29
CA VAL A 32 7.20 -15.89 -3.17
C VAL A 32 6.11 -16.94 -3.01
N LEU A 33 5.72 -17.27 -1.77
CA LEU A 33 4.67 -18.25 -1.49
C LEU A 33 3.31 -17.82 -2.08
N GLU A 34 3.02 -16.52 -2.04
CA GLU A 34 1.82 -15.94 -2.65
C GLU A 34 1.93 -15.70 -4.16
N LYS A 35 3.06 -16.04 -4.78
CA LYS A 35 3.36 -15.77 -6.21
C LYS A 35 3.22 -14.28 -6.58
N LYS A 36 3.60 -13.39 -5.66
CA LYS A 36 3.56 -11.92 -5.81
C LYS A 36 4.95 -11.32 -5.74
N THR A 37 5.11 -10.12 -6.29
CA THR A 37 6.28 -9.29 -5.96
C THR A 37 6.14 -8.74 -4.54
N LEU A 38 7.27 -8.46 -3.86
CA LEU A 38 7.24 -7.81 -2.53
C LEU A 38 6.46 -6.47 -2.57
N LYS A 39 6.56 -5.73 -3.67
CA LYS A 39 5.81 -4.48 -3.87
C LYS A 39 4.31 -4.73 -3.84
N GLN A 40 3.81 -5.71 -4.60
CA GLN A 40 2.38 -6.05 -4.62
C GLN A 40 1.91 -6.51 -3.24
N LEU A 41 2.68 -7.38 -2.57
CA LEU A 41 2.34 -7.82 -1.22
C LEU A 41 2.21 -6.64 -0.25
N LEU A 42 3.12 -5.66 -0.31
CA LEU A 42 3.03 -4.47 0.54
C LEU A 42 1.79 -3.61 0.23
N PHE A 43 1.37 -3.53 -1.03
CA PHE A 43 0.16 -2.81 -1.40
C PHE A 43 -1.09 -3.52 -0.88
N ASP A 44 -1.20 -4.84 -1.10
CA ASP A 44 -2.32 -5.65 -0.63
C ASP A 44 -2.46 -5.56 0.90
N LEU A 45 -1.34 -5.66 1.63
CA LEU A 45 -1.34 -5.52 3.09
C LEU A 45 -1.73 -4.12 3.54
N SER A 46 -1.31 -3.08 2.81
CA SER A 46 -1.67 -1.70 3.14
C SER A 46 -3.15 -1.46 2.93
N GLU A 47 -3.71 -1.90 1.79
CA GLU A 47 -5.14 -1.77 1.48
C GLU A 47 -6.00 -2.58 2.45
N ALA A 48 -5.63 -3.84 2.73
CA ALA A 48 -6.33 -4.67 3.70
C ALA A 48 -6.33 -4.04 5.10
N HIS A 49 -5.20 -3.48 5.53
CA HIS A 49 -5.12 -2.82 6.83
C HIS A 49 -6.02 -1.57 6.89
N LEU A 50 -6.06 -0.77 5.83
CA LEU A 50 -6.93 0.41 5.77
C LEU A 50 -8.41 0.02 5.78
N ASP A 51 -8.82 -0.99 5.01
CA ASP A 51 -10.20 -1.51 5.00
C ASP A 51 -10.61 -2.03 6.40
N GLU A 52 -9.72 -2.70 7.12
CA GLU A 52 -9.98 -3.07 8.51
C GLU A 52 -10.19 -1.86 9.43
N LEU A 53 -9.36 -0.82 9.29
CA LEU A 53 -9.49 0.40 10.10
C LEU A 53 -10.79 1.15 9.79
N GLU A 54 -11.23 1.15 8.53
CA GLU A 54 -12.53 1.69 8.12
C GLU A 54 -13.69 0.90 8.70
N LYS A 55 -13.62 -0.44 8.69
CA LYS A 55 -14.62 -1.32 9.31
C LYS A 55 -14.71 -1.13 10.81
N LYS A 56 -13.58 -0.86 11.47
CA LYS A 56 -13.50 -0.54 12.91
C LYS A 56 -13.95 0.89 13.23
N GLY A 57 -14.24 1.72 12.23
CA GLY A 57 -14.61 3.12 12.41
C GLY A 57 -13.46 4.02 12.88
N ILE A 58 -12.21 3.54 12.80
CA ILE A 58 -11.01 4.31 13.16
C ILE A 58 -10.66 5.26 12.01
N LEU A 59 -10.77 4.78 10.78
CA LEU A 59 -10.59 5.59 9.57
C LEU A 59 -11.96 5.96 8.97
N PRO A 60 -12.17 7.22 8.55
CA PRO A 60 -13.38 7.58 7.82
C PRO A 60 -13.38 6.96 6.41
N LYS A 61 -14.53 6.44 5.96
CA LYS A 61 -14.70 5.71 4.69
C LYS A 61 -14.49 6.54 3.40
N ASN A 62 -14.21 7.83 3.52
CA ASN A 62 -14.14 8.78 2.39
C ASN A 62 -12.93 9.72 2.48
N LEU A 63 -11.72 9.24 2.81
CA LEU A 63 -10.52 10.09 2.87
C LEU A 63 -9.98 10.49 1.47
N ARG A 64 -10.83 10.57 0.44
CA ARG A 64 -10.49 10.92 -0.95
C ARG A 64 -11.10 12.25 -1.35
#